data_AF-L0EUZ9-F1
#
_entry.id   AF-L0EUZ9-F1
#
_cell.length_a   1.000
_cell.length_b   1.000
_cell.length_c   1.000
_cell.angle_alpha   90.00
_cell.angle_beta   90.00
_cell.angle_gamma   90.00
#
_symmetry.space_group_name_H-M   'P 1'
#
loop_
_entity.id
_entity.type
_entity.pdbx_description
1 polymer ?
#
loop_
_entity_poly.entity_id
_entity_poly.type
_entity_poly.pdbx_seq_one_letter_code
_entity_poly.pdbx_strand_id
1 'polypeptide(L)'
;MSINRAILLGHVGGDPEIRTLNNDTNVAQFNLATSERWTDKDTKERKERTNWHRIVVFNQHIIDVVRNYVKKGSKVGIEGSIETRKYTDKNNIERSVTEIVLRPYDGRLTLEDVKEKGSGSSVREDDYGTVRTRESGIRRDPDDKRTMIGSGHNSYEQELDDDIPF
;
A
#
# COMPACT_ATOMS: atom_id res chain seq x y z
N MET A 1 -10.81 21.74 30.28
CA MET A 1 -10.93 21.16 28.92
C MET A 1 -9.71 20.30 28.68
N SER A 2 -9.87 19.08 28.18
CA SER A 2 -8.77 18.16 27.85
C SER A 2 -8.80 17.79 26.37
N ILE A 3 -7.68 17.30 25.84
CA ILE A 3 -7.56 16.81 24.46
C ILE A 3 -7.21 15.32 24.52
N ASN A 4 -7.96 14.51 23.79
CA ASN A 4 -7.64 13.11 23.53
C ASN A 4 -7.62 12.91 22.02
N ARG A 5 -6.45 12.60 21.47
CA ARG A 5 -6.26 12.38 20.03
C ARG A 5 -5.11 11.40 19.82
N ALA A 6 -5.37 10.33 19.08
CA ALA A 6 -4.38 9.40 18.57
C ALA A 6 -4.31 9.54 17.06
N ILE A 7 -3.10 9.68 16.52
CA ILE A 7 -2.82 9.70 15.08
C ILE A 7 -1.85 8.57 14.81
N LEU A 8 -2.24 7.64 13.95
CA LEU A 8 -1.44 6.49 13.55
C LEU A 8 -1.33 6.39 12.04
N LEU A 9 -0.20 5.86 11.58
CA LEU A 9 -0.02 5.41 10.21
C LEU A 9 0.57 4.00 10.26
N GLY A 10 -0.08 3.05 9.61
CA GLY A 10 0.31 1.66 9.72
C GLY A 10 -0.35 0.75 8.70
N HIS A 11 -0.13 -0.55 8.87
CA HIS A 11 -0.66 -1.57 7.98
C HIS A 11 -1.73 -2.40 8.68
N VAL A 12 -2.80 -2.69 7.97
CA VAL A 12 -3.91 -3.51 8.48
C VAL A 12 -3.48 -4.98 8.56
N GLY A 13 -3.59 -5.59 9.74
CA GLY A 13 -3.09 -6.95 10.01
C GLY A 13 -3.95 -8.08 9.43
N GLY A 14 -5.24 -7.83 9.24
CA GLY A 14 -6.24 -8.78 8.75
C GLY A 14 -7.45 -8.03 8.21
N ASP A 15 -8.28 -8.71 7.42
CA ASP A 15 -9.43 -8.06 6.81
C ASP A 15 -10.36 -7.44 7.88
N PRO A 16 -10.90 -6.23 7.65
CA PRO A 16 -11.79 -5.59 8.60
C PRO A 16 -13.05 -6.42 8.84
N GLU A 17 -13.40 -6.58 10.12
CA GLU A 17 -14.63 -7.21 10.53
C GLU A 17 -15.72 -6.15 10.67
N ILE A 18 -16.82 -6.29 9.93
CA ILE A 18 -17.96 -5.37 10.00
C ILE A 18 -19.15 -6.11 10.60
N ARG A 19 -19.71 -5.56 11.68
CA ARG A 19 -20.88 -6.11 12.37
C ARG A 19 -22.02 -5.10 12.34
N THR A 20 -23.23 -5.56 12.05
CA THR A 20 -24.44 -4.76 12.18
C THR A 20 -25.01 -4.91 13.58
N LEU A 21 -25.26 -3.80 14.26
CA LEU A 21 -25.91 -3.75 15.57
C LEU A 21 -27.44 -3.73 15.41
N ASN A 22 -28.15 -3.93 16.52
CA ASN A 22 -29.62 -4.06 16.57
C ASN A 22 -30.41 -2.84 16.04
N ASN A 23 -29.74 -1.72 15.82
CA ASN A 23 -30.31 -0.44 15.37
C ASN A 23 -29.87 -0.09 13.94
N ASP A 24 -29.53 -1.08 13.11
CA ASP A 24 -28.98 -0.94 11.76
C ASP A 24 -27.69 -0.09 11.68
N THR A 25 -27.02 0.14 12.81
CA THR A 25 -25.72 0.81 12.84
C THR A 25 -24.63 -0.22 12.64
N ASN A 26 -23.75 0.01 11.65
CA ASN A 26 -22.59 -0.84 11.46
C ASN A 26 -21.46 -0.41 12.39
N VAL A 27 -20.61 -1.37 12.77
CA VAL A 27 -19.34 -1.14 13.45
C VAL A 27 -18.27 -1.92 12.72
N ALA A 28 -17.18 -1.26 12.37
CA ALA A 28 -16.01 -1.91 11.80
C ALA A 28 -14.90 -2.05 12.84
N GLN A 29 -14.18 -3.16 12.80
CA GLN A 29 -13.06 -3.44 13.68
C GLN A 29 -11.91 -4.08 12.91
N PHE A 30 -10.68 -3.62 13.16
CA PHE A 30 -9.47 -4.24 12.63
C PHE A 30 -8.26 -3.92 13.51
N ASN A 31 -7.15 -4.62 13.27
CA ASN A 31 -5.88 -4.36 13.95
C ASN A 31 -4.90 -3.64 13.00
N LEU A 32 -4.23 -2.62 13.51
CA LEU A 32 -3.24 -1.82 12.79
C LEU A 32 -1.85 -2.02 13.40
N ALA A 33 -0.90 -2.48 12.59
CA ALA A 33 0.51 -2.58 12.97
C ALA A 33 1.22 -1.24 12.72
N THR A 34 1.95 -0.75 13.73
CA THR A 34 2.95 0.32 13.56
C THR A 34 4.32 -0.21 14.01
N SER A 35 5.37 0.12 13.26
CA SER A 35 6.73 -0.34 13.55
C SER A 35 7.67 0.83 13.85
N GLU A 36 8.53 0.63 14.85
CA GLU A 36 9.58 1.55 15.24
C GLU A 36 10.92 0.84 15.11
N ARG A 37 11.90 1.49 14.47
CA ARG A 37 13.27 0.99 14.32
C ARG A 37 14.23 1.90 15.06
N TRP A 38 15.08 1.33 15.91
CA TRP A 38 16.09 2.07 16.64
C TRP A 38 17.38 1.25 16.74
N THR A 39 18.50 1.94 17.01
CA THR A 39 19.76 1.28 17.33
C THR A 39 19.91 1.22 18.84
N ASP A 40 20.15 0.02 19.37
CA ASP A 40 20.40 -0.18 20.79
C ASP A 40 21.71 0.50 21.22
N LYS A 41 21.68 1.24 22.34
CA LYS A 41 22.83 2.03 22.75
C LYS A 41 23.99 1.18 23.27
N ASP A 42 23.67 0.05 23.89
CA ASP A 42 24.61 -0.84 24.56
C ASP A 42 25.16 -1.86 23.56
N THR A 43 24.29 -2.50 22.78
CA THR A 43 24.71 -3.56 21.84
C THR A 43 25.11 -3.04 20.46
N LYS A 44 24.78 -1.78 20.12
CA LYS A 44 24.94 -1.19 18.78
C LYS A 44 24.17 -1.90 17.67
N GLU A 45 23.26 -2.81 18.01
CA GLU A 45 22.45 -3.55 17.03
C GLU A 45 21.21 -2.76 16.62
N ARG A 46 20.75 -2.98 15.38
CA ARG A 46 19.46 -2.46 14.93
C ARG A 46 18.33 -3.33 15.47
N LYS A 47 17.38 -2.73 16.17
CA LYS A 47 16.18 -3.36 16.70
C LYS A 47 14.93 -2.82 16.02
N GLU A 48 13.90 -3.65 15.94
CA GLU A 48 12.57 -3.29 15.44
C GLU A 48 11.51 -3.77 16.43
N ARG A 49 10.50 -2.93 16.68
CA ARG A 49 9.35 -3.23 17.53
C ARG A 49 8.08 -2.91 16.78
N THR A 50 7.17 -3.87 16.73
CA THR A 50 5.83 -3.69 16.17
C THR A 50 4.81 -3.60 17.30
N ASN A 51 3.98 -2.56 17.27
CA ASN A 51 2.82 -2.40 18.14
C ASN A 51 1.54 -2.66 17.35
N TRP A 52 0.60 -3.36 17.98
CA TRP A 52 -0.70 -3.67 17.40
C TRP A 52 -1.79 -2.85 18.07
N HIS A 53 -2.54 -2.09 17.28
CA HIS A 53 -3.58 -1.19 17.75
C HIS A 53 -4.93 -1.71 17.30
N ARG A 54 -5.87 -1.82 18.23
CA ARG A 54 -7.25 -2.19 17.90
C ARG A 54 -8.01 -0.93 17.49
N ILE A 55 -8.45 -0.89 16.23
CA ILE A 55 -9.23 0.22 15.68
C ILE A 55 -10.70 -0.17 15.71
N VAL A 56 -11.55 0.71 16.22
CA VAL A 56 -13.01 0.56 16.27
C VAL A 56 -13.66 1.78 15.61
N VAL A 57 -14.45 1.55 14.57
CA VAL A 57 -15.07 2.62 13.79
C VAL A 57 -16.58 2.54 13.96
N PHE A 58 -17.16 3.62 14.49
CA PHE A 58 -18.61 3.86 14.57
C PHE A 58 -19.09 4.87 13.52
N ASN A 59 -18.18 5.63 12.93
CA ASN A 59 -18.49 6.56 11.85
C ASN A 59 -18.92 5.82 10.58
N GLN A 60 -20.20 5.91 10.22
CA GLN A 60 -20.78 5.15 9.12
C GLN A 60 -20.11 5.45 7.77
N HIS A 61 -19.76 6.71 7.51
CA HIS A 61 -19.07 7.11 6.27
C HIS A 61 -17.69 6.46 6.17
N ILE A 62 -16.96 6.39 7.29
CA ILE A 62 -15.65 5.73 7.33
C ILE A 62 -15.82 4.21 7.19
N ILE A 63 -16.86 3.62 7.77
CA ILE A 63 -17.15 2.19 7.61
C ILE A 63 -17.38 1.83 6.14
N ASP A 64 -18.09 2.65 5.38
CA ASP A 64 -18.27 2.40 3.95
C ASP A 64 -16.94 2.45 3.18
N VAL A 65 -16.03 3.35 3.56
CA VAL A 65 -14.66 3.36 3.01
C VAL A 65 -13.90 2.09 3.41
N VAL A 66 -13.96 1.70 4.68
CA VAL A 66 -13.31 0.48 5.19
C VAL A 66 -13.81 -0.75 4.44
N ARG A 67 -15.13 -0.88 4.26
CA ARG A 67 -15.77 -2.00 3.55
C ARG A 67 -15.28 -2.14 2.12
N ASN A 68 -15.12 -1.03 1.42
CA ASN A 68 -14.86 -1.04 -0.03
C ASN A 68 -13.37 -1.05 -0.37
N TYR A 69 -12.51 -0.50 0.48
CA TYR A 69 -11.12 -0.20 0.12
C TYR A 69 -10.08 -0.77 1.09
N VAL A 70 -10.46 -1.12 2.32
CA VAL A 70 -9.50 -1.61 3.32
C VAL A 70 -9.54 -3.13 3.38
N LYS A 71 -8.36 -3.73 3.22
CA LYS A 71 -8.12 -5.17 3.30
C LYS A 71 -6.86 -5.45 4.08
N LYS A 72 -6.58 -6.72 4.37
CA LYS A 72 -5.29 -7.14 4.93
C LYS A 72 -4.13 -6.55 4.11
N GLY A 73 -3.19 -5.93 4.81
CA GLY A 73 -2.00 -5.31 4.23
C GLY A 73 -2.18 -3.86 3.77
N SER A 74 -3.41 -3.33 3.70
CA SER A 74 -3.63 -1.92 3.34
C SER A 74 -2.89 -0.99 4.29
N LYS A 75 -2.14 -0.03 3.74
CA LYS A 75 -1.59 1.09 4.50
C LYS A 75 -2.64 2.18 4.68
N VAL A 76 -2.91 2.51 5.94
CA VAL A 76 -3.95 3.48 6.31
C VAL A 76 -3.44 4.43 7.40
N GLY A 77 -3.81 5.70 7.27
CA GLY A 77 -3.74 6.70 8.33
C GLY A 77 -5.03 6.72 9.13
N ILE A 78 -4.93 6.79 10.46
CA ILE A 78 -6.05 6.79 11.39
C ILE A 78 -5.90 7.96 12.36
N GLU A 79 -6.95 8.76 12.53
CA GLU A 79 -7.10 9.71 13.62
C GLU A 79 -8.35 9.35 14.43
N GLY A 80 -8.24 9.29 15.75
CA GLY A 80 -9.37 9.01 16.64
C GLY A 80 -9.04 9.31 18.10
N SER A 81 -9.86 8.79 19.01
CA SER A 81 -9.68 8.93 20.46
C SER A 81 -9.22 7.61 21.08
N ILE A 82 -8.36 7.67 22.10
CA ILE A 82 -7.96 6.47 22.86
C ILE A 82 -9.03 6.19 23.94
N GLU A 83 -9.56 4.98 23.97
CA GLU A 83 -10.50 4.55 24.99
C GLU A 83 -10.05 3.23 25.61
N THR A 84 -10.16 3.12 26.93
CA THR A 84 -9.92 1.87 27.66
C THR A 84 -11.21 1.44 28.32
N ARG A 85 -11.64 0.22 28.04
CA ARG A 85 -12.83 -0.38 28.69
C ARG A 85 -12.47 -1.68 29.39
N LYS A 86 -13.21 -1.98 30.44
CA LYS A 86 -13.12 -3.24 31.18
C LYS A 86 -14.19 -4.20 30.69
N TYR A 87 -13.87 -5.48 30.62
CA TYR A 87 -14.83 -6.55 30.39
C TYR A 87 -14.43 -7.79 31.16
N THR A 88 -15.42 -8.57 31.58
CA THR A 88 -15.19 -9.86 32.23
C THR A 88 -15.11 -10.93 31.16
N ASP A 89 -14.05 -11.73 31.18
CA ASP A 89 -13.90 -12.85 30.26
C ASP A 89 -14.74 -14.07 30.68
N LYS A 90 -14.72 -15.14 29.87
CA LYS A 90 -15.47 -16.38 30.13
C LYS A 90 -15.04 -17.10 31.41
N ASN A 91 -13.85 -16.80 31.93
CA ASN A 91 -13.31 -17.38 33.16
C ASN A 91 -13.59 -16.48 34.39
N ASN A 92 -14.46 -15.48 34.23
CA ASN A 92 -14.79 -14.50 35.27
C ASN A 92 -13.61 -13.61 35.71
N ILE A 93 -12.62 -13.41 34.83
CA ILE A 93 -11.46 -12.54 35.09
C ILE A 93 -11.73 -11.17 34.46
N GLU A 94 -11.53 -10.10 35.24
CA GLU A 94 -11.59 -8.73 34.72
C GLU A 94 -10.39 -8.46 33.79
N ARG A 95 -10.67 -8.03 32.56
CA ARG A 95 -9.68 -7.65 31.55
C ARG A 95 -9.93 -6.21 31.11
N SER A 96 -8.85 -5.49 30.83
CA SER A 96 -8.91 -4.17 30.20
C SER A 96 -8.47 -4.26 28.75
N VAL A 97 -9.16 -3.56 27.87
CA VAL A 97 -8.76 -3.42 26.46
C VAL A 97 -8.70 -1.94 26.11
N THR A 98 -7.61 -1.55 25.45
CA THR A 98 -7.42 -0.21 24.90
C THR A 98 -7.66 -0.22 23.41
N GLU A 99 -8.43 0.74 22.94
CA GLU A 99 -8.93 0.84 21.57
C GLU A 99 -8.74 2.27 21.06
N ILE A 100 -8.56 2.42 19.75
CA ILE A 100 -8.65 3.72 19.07
C ILE A 100 -10.00 3.78 18.40
N VAL A 101 -10.82 4.74 18.84
CA VAL A 101 -12.23 4.82 18.50
C VAL A 101 -12.48 6.02 17.59
N LEU A 102 -13.13 5.76 16.46
CA LEU A 102 -13.63 6.79 15.53
C LEU A 102 -15.14 6.90 15.73
N ARG A 103 -15.57 7.96 16.43
CA ARG A 103 -16.97 8.19 16.81
C ARG A 103 -17.80 8.71 15.61
N PRO A 104 -19.15 8.66 15.64
CA PRO A 104 -20.00 8.98 14.49
C PRO A 104 -19.74 10.32 13.77
N TYR A 105 -19.16 11.31 14.46
CA TYR A 105 -18.88 12.64 13.94
C TYR A 105 -17.42 13.08 14.20
N ASP A 106 -16.54 12.13 14.52
CA ASP A 106 -15.14 12.40 14.83
C ASP A 106 -14.23 11.33 14.20
N GLY A 107 -12.95 11.65 14.14
CA GLY A 107 -11.91 10.81 13.56
C GLY A 107 -11.80 10.92 12.04
N ARG A 108 -10.73 10.35 11.52
CA ARG A 108 -10.37 10.38 10.10
C ARG A 108 -9.71 9.07 9.71
N LEU A 109 -9.97 8.62 8.49
CA LEU A 109 -9.23 7.54 7.84
C LEU A 109 -8.68 8.07 6.52
N THR A 110 -7.40 7.84 6.27
CA THR A 110 -6.72 8.15 5.00
C THR A 110 -6.20 6.84 4.41
N LEU A 111 -6.44 6.63 3.11
CA LEU A 111 -5.91 5.51 2.37
C LEU A 111 -4.59 5.92 1.71
N GLU A 112 -3.51 5.19 1.97
CA GLU A 112 -2.19 5.51 1.38
C GLU A 112 -1.86 4.60 0.18
N ASP A 113 -2.47 3.41 0.10
CA ASP A 113 -2.19 2.42 -0.95
C ASP A 113 -3.25 2.38 -2.06
N VAL A 114 -3.85 3.53 -2.42
CA VAL A 114 -4.75 3.57 -3.58
C VAL A 114 -3.93 3.50 -4.86
N LYS A 115 -3.41 2.31 -5.18
CA LYS A 115 -2.99 2.01 -6.56
C LYS A 115 -4.26 2.13 -7.39
N GLU A 116 -4.34 3.16 -8.22
CA GLU A 116 -5.31 3.23 -9.30
C GLU A 116 -5.34 1.86 -9.97
N LYS A 117 -6.51 1.21 -9.97
CA LYS A 117 -6.75 0.12 -10.90
C LYS A 117 -6.79 0.76 -12.29
N GLY A 118 -5.61 1.05 -12.83
CA GLY A 118 -5.43 1.29 -14.24
C GLY A 118 -5.95 0.07 -14.96
N SER A 119 -7.02 0.27 -15.72
CA SER A 119 -7.45 -0.61 -16.80
C SER A 119 -6.33 -0.67 -17.83
N GLY A 120 -5.28 -1.43 -17.52
CA GLY A 120 -4.32 -1.90 -18.50
C GLY A 120 -4.99 -2.92 -19.39
N SER A 121 -5.89 -2.46 -20.27
CA SER A 121 -6.18 -3.17 -21.50
C SER A 121 -4.91 -3.10 -22.34
N SER A 122 -4.03 -4.07 -22.17
CA SER A 122 -3.07 -4.43 -23.20
C SER A 122 -3.91 -4.93 -24.39
N VAL A 123 -4.29 -3.99 -25.26
CA VAL A 123 -4.73 -4.33 -26.60
C VAL A 123 -3.56 -5.06 -27.24
N ARG A 124 -3.71 -6.37 -27.40
CA ARG A 124 -2.83 -7.17 -28.23
C ARG A 124 -3.07 -6.71 -29.66
N GLU A 125 -2.01 -6.20 -30.27
CA GLU A 125 -1.94 -5.90 -31.70
C GLU A 125 -1.83 -7.24 -32.45
N ASP A 126 -2.97 -7.92 -32.59
CA ASP A 126 -3.08 -9.10 -33.46
C ASP A 126 -3.30 -8.63 -34.90
N ASP A 127 -2.23 -8.79 -35.69
CA ASP A 127 -2.21 -9.36 -37.05
C ASP A 127 -3.41 -9.02 -37.94
N TYR A 128 -3.27 -7.99 -38.78
CA TYR A 128 -4.06 -7.83 -40.00
C TYR A 128 -3.16 -7.89 -41.24
N GLY A 129 -3.23 -9.05 -41.92
CA GLY A 129 -3.32 -9.06 -43.36
C GLY A 129 -2.00 -9.19 -44.11
N THR A 130 -1.56 -10.43 -44.28
CA THR A 130 -0.65 -10.82 -45.37
C THR A 130 -1.31 -10.53 -46.72
N VAL A 131 -0.94 -9.42 -47.37
CA VAL A 131 -1.25 -9.18 -48.79
C VAL A 131 -0.10 -9.74 -49.62
N ARG A 132 -0.36 -10.89 -50.26
CA ARG A 132 0.52 -11.51 -51.24
C ARG A 132 0.54 -10.65 -52.52
N THR A 133 1.61 -9.92 -52.74
CA THR A 133 1.85 -9.25 -54.03
C THR A 133 2.65 -10.16 -54.95
N ARG A 134 2.07 -10.42 -56.13
CA ARG A 134 2.63 -11.23 -57.21
C ARG A 134 3.92 -10.65 -57.76
N GLU A 135 4.82 -11.57 -58.05
CA GLU A 135 6.14 -11.43 -58.64
C GLU A 135 6.08 -10.93 -60.11
N SER A 136 6.96 -9.99 -60.47
CA SER A 136 7.41 -9.74 -61.85
C SER A 136 8.86 -9.26 -61.78
N GLY A 137 9.75 -10.05 -62.37
CA GLY A 137 11.14 -10.17 -61.93
C GLY A 137 12.15 -9.17 -62.48
N ILE A 138 13.35 -9.19 -61.88
CA ILE A 138 14.66 -8.88 -62.48
C ILE A 138 15.71 -9.78 -61.80
N ARG A 139 16.54 -10.45 -62.62
CA ARG A 139 17.67 -11.32 -62.24
C ARG A 139 18.93 -10.51 -61.90
N ARG A 140 19.77 -11.02 -60.97
CA ARG A 140 21.27 -10.96 -60.89
C ARG A 140 21.71 -11.45 -59.49
N ASP A 141 22.16 -12.70 -59.33
CA ASP A 141 23.53 -13.27 -59.40
C ASP A 141 24.22 -13.33 -58.00
N PRO A 142 24.74 -14.48 -57.53
CA PRO A 142 25.19 -14.67 -56.15
C PRO A 142 26.72 -14.84 -56.05
N ASP A 143 27.46 -13.78 -55.76
CA ASP A 143 28.80 -13.87 -55.16
C ASP A 143 29.34 -12.46 -54.87
N ASP A 144 29.42 -12.06 -53.59
CA ASP A 144 30.51 -11.17 -53.17
C ASP A 144 30.84 -11.39 -51.69
N LYS A 145 32.00 -11.99 -51.45
CA LYS A 145 32.67 -12.03 -50.16
C LYS A 145 33.50 -10.75 -50.02
N ARG A 146 33.13 -9.87 -49.08
CA ARG A 146 34.05 -8.85 -48.60
C ARG A 146 34.12 -8.77 -47.08
N THR A 147 35.38 -8.77 -46.65
CA THR A 147 35.94 -8.73 -45.31
C THR A 147 36.08 -7.32 -44.76
N MET A 148 35.93 -7.21 -43.43
CA MET A 148 36.58 -6.28 -42.47
C MET A 148 36.08 -4.83 -42.30
N ILE A 149 35.94 -4.41 -41.03
CA ILE A 149 36.62 -3.26 -40.34
C ILE A 149 35.70 -2.58 -39.29
N GLY A 150 36.24 -2.38 -38.07
CA GLY A 150 36.02 -1.20 -37.20
C GLY A 150 34.94 -1.34 -36.12
N SER A 151 35.27 -1.49 -34.83
CA SER A 151 35.69 -0.45 -33.85
C SER A 151 34.56 0.43 -33.32
N GLY A 152 34.38 0.45 -32.00
CA GLY A 152 33.63 1.53 -31.32
C GLY A 152 32.99 1.15 -29.99
N HIS A 153 33.78 1.15 -28.91
CA HIS A 153 33.32 1.23 -27.52
C HIS A 153 32.63 2.58 -27.27
N ASN A 154 31.59 2.63 -26.43
CA ASN A 154 31.44 3.76 -25.50
C ASN A 154 30.51 3.43 -24.33
N SER A 155 31.10 3.54 -23.14
CA SER A 155 30.56 3.49 -21.80
C SER A 155 30.13 4.89 -21.36
N TYR A 156 28.94 5.03 -20.79
CA TYR A 156 28.46 6.29 -20.19
C TYR A 156 28.14 6.04 -18.71
N GLU A 157 29.16 6.13 -17.86
CA GLU A 157 29.03 6.42 -16.45
C GLU A 157 30.26 7.22 -16.04
N GLN A 158 30.13 8.53 -15.91
CA GLN A 158 30.71 9.37 -14.86
C GLN A 158 30.49 10.85 -15.19
N GLU A 159 30.39 11.65 -14.13
CA GLU A 159 30.31 13.12 -14.12
C GLU A 159 28.90 13.70 -14.27
N LEU A 160 28.15 13.74 -13.16
CA LEU A 160 27.33 14.88 -12.75
C LEU A 160 27.05 14.77 -11.23
N ASP A 161 28.13 14.86 -10.45
CA ASP A 161 28.11 15.29 -9.06
C ASP A 161 28.81 16.66 -9.11
N ASP A 162 28.07 17.76 -8.87
CA ASP A 162 28.56 19.06 -8.38
C ASP A 162 27.57 20.21 -8.71
N ASP A 163 27.31 21.03 -7.68
CA ASP A 163 26.68 22.36 -7.67
C ASP A 163 25.15 22.51 -7.61
N ILE A 164 24.61 22.44 -6.38
CA ILE A 164 23.36 23.13 -6.00
C ILE A 164 23.76 24.36 -5.14
N PRO A 165 23.57 25.60 -5.61
CA PRO A 165 23.93 26.79 -4.84
C PRO A 165 22.90 27.12 -3.74
N PHE A 166 23.42 27.75 -2.68
CA PHE A 166 22.82 28.07 -1.37
C PHE A 166 21.48 28.81 -1.37
#